data_AF-A0A1I1X1E0-F1
#
_entry.id   AF-A0A1I1X1E0-F1
#
_cell.length_a   1.000
_cell.length_b   1.000
_cell.length_c   1.000
_cell.angle_alpha   90.00
_cell.angle_beta   90.00
_cell.angle_gamma   90.00
#
_symmetry.space_group_name_H-M   'P 1'
#
loop_
_entity.id
_entity.type
_entity.pdbx_description
1 polymer ?
#
loop_
_entity_poly.entity_id
_entity_poly.type
_entity_poly.pdbx_seq_one_letter_code
_entity_poly.pdbx_strand_id
1 'polypeptide(L)' 'MEIPDYDKALYYTLWGQWDELLVLMVRTNDDMLSKKIQLFLNAYHYSPEQAKVIETHDELLYYIDHAMKYTPPVAMEV' A
#
# COMPACT_ATOMS: atom_id res chain seq x y z
N MET A 1 -11.94 -4.31 -15.79
CA MET A 1 -11.93 -4.44 -14.32
C MET A 1 -10.80 -3.57 -13.82
N GLU A 2 -11.12 -2.39 -13.30
CA GLU A 2 -10.13 -1.59 -12.59
C GLU A 2 -9.85 -2.30 -11.27
N ILE A 3 -8.68 -2.93 -11.16
CA ILE A 3 -8.21 -3.44 -9.87
C ILE A 3 -8.04 -2.22 -8.97
N PRO A 4 -8.71 -2.16 -7.80
CA PRO A 4 -8.61 -1.02 -6.91
C PRO A 4 -7.16 -0.84 -6.47
N ASP A 5 -6.73 0.41 -6.28
CA ASP A 5 -5.33 0.72 -5.97
C ASP A 5 -4.82 -0.02 -4.72
N TYR A 6 -5.71 -0.36 -3.80
CA TYR A 6 -5.42 -1.16 -2.61
C TYR A 6 -5.01 -2.61 -2.93
N ASP A 7 -5.67 -3.28 -3.88
CA ASP A 7 -5.29 -4.63 -4.32
C ASP A 7 -3.90 -4.63 -4.96
N LYS A 8 -3.60 -3.60 -5.77
CA LYS A 8 -2.26 -3.43 -6.37
C LYS A 8 -1.21 -3.18 -5.28
N ALA A 9 -1.50 -2.28 -4.34
CA ALA A 9 -0.60 -1.98 -3.23
C ALA A 9 -0.30 -3.25 -2.41
N LEU A 10 -1.31 -4.06 -2.11
CA LEU A 10 -1.16 -5.34 -1.42
C LEU A 10 -0.28 -6.30 -2.21
N TYR A 11 -0.57 -6.48 -3.50
CA TYR A 11 0.17 -7.37 -4.38
C TYR A 11 1.65 -6.97 -4.46
N TYR A 12 1.94 -5.69 -4.72
CA TYR A 12 3.32 -5.19 -4.80
C TYR A 12 4.06 -5.34 -3.47
N THR A 13 3.38 -5.12 -2.35
CA THR A 13 3.97 -5.27 -1.01
C THR A 13 4.34 -6.72 -0.71
N LEU A 14 3.44 -7.67 -1.00
CA LEU A 14 3.69 -9.10 -0.76
C LEU A 14 4.79 -9.68 -1.66
N TRP A 15 4.90 -9.19 -2.90
CA TRP A 15 5.90 -9.64 -3.86
C TRP A 15 7.22 -8.85 -3.80
N GLY A 16 7.31 -7.83 -2.94
CA GLY A 16 8.49 -6.98 -2.80
C GLY A 16 8.78 -6.12 -4.03
N GLN A 17 7.75 -5.76 -4.80
CA GLN A 17 7.86 -4.91 -5.99
C GLN A 17 7.82 -3.42 -5.60
N TRP A 18 8.91 -2.94 -4.99
CA TRP A 18 9.00 -1.58 -4.44
C TRP A 18 8.96 -0.48 -5.50
N ASP A 19 9.52 -0.71 -6.68
CA ASP A 19 9.43 0.23 -7.82
C ASP A 19 7.98 0.42 -8.28
N GLU A 20 7.22 -0.66 -8.41
CA GLU A 20 5.79 -0.59 -8.78
C GLU A 20 4.96 0.06 -7.67
N LEU A 21 5.31 -0.18 -6.40
CA LEU A 21 4.70 0.46 -5.25
C LEU A 21 4.96 1.99 -5.26
N LEU A 22 6.17 2.42 -5.62
CA LEU A 22 6.51 3.84 -5.80
C LEU A 22 5.71 4.47 -6.94
N VAL A 23 5.56 3.77 -8.07
CA VAL A 23 4.73 4.26 -9.18
C VAL A 23 3.26 4.38 -8.75
N LEU A 24 2.75 3.41 -8.00
CA LEU A 24 1.39 3.43 -7.46
C LEU A 24 1.17 4.61 -6.51
N MET A 25 2.15 4.90 -5.64
CA MET A 25 2.14 6.06 -4.74
C MET A 25 1.92 7.40 -5.46
N VAL A 26 2.50 7.56 -6.66
CA VAL A 26 2.37 8.79 -7.47
C VAL A 26 1.07 8.82 -8.26
N ARG A 27 0.50 7.65 -8.58
CA ARG A 27 -0.70 7.51 -9.42
C ARG A 27 -2.00 7.46 -8.63
N THR A 28 -1.96 7.00 -7.38
CA THR A 28 -3.15 6.90 -6.55
C THR A 28 -3.66 8.30 -6.19
N ASN A 29 -4.99 8.45 -6.16
CA ASN A 29 -5.65 9.66 -5.68
C ASN A 29 -5.82 9.67 -4.15
N ASP A 30 -5.44 8.59 -3.46
CA ASP A 30 -5.54 8.51 -2.01
C ASP A 30 -4.25 9.04 -1.34
N ASP A 31 -4.35 10.25 -0.78
CA ASP A 31 -3.24 10.90 -0.06
C ASP A 31 -2.73 10.08 1.14
N MET A 32 -3.59 9.30 1.79
CA MET A 32 -3.22 8.51 2.97
C MET A 32 -2.46 7.25 2.55
N LEU A 33 -2.93 6.55 1.51
CA LEU A 33 -2.21 5.43 0.90
C LEU A 33 -0.83 5.88 0.40
N SER A 34 -0.80 6.99 -0.35
CA SER A 34 0.43 7.56 -0.89
C SER A 34 1.45 7.86 0.23
N LYS A 35 1.02 8.51 1.32
CA LYS A 35 1.89 8.79 2.47
C LYS A 35 2.41 7.52 3.16
N LYS A 36 1.57 6.50 3.34
CA LYS A 36 1.98 5.25 3.98
C LYS A 36 3.00 4.48 3.14
N ILE A 37 2.79 4.42 1.83
CA ILE A 37 3.78 3.86 0.89
C ILE A 37 5.09 4.65 0.99
N GLN A 38 5.02 5.98 0.99
CA GLN A 38 6.20 6.84 1.10
C GLN A 38 7.01 6.57 2.38
N LEU A 39 6.33 6.45 3.52
CA LEU A 39 6.96 6.15 4.82
C LEU A 39 7.65 4.79 4.80
N PHE A 40 6.99 3.77 4.26
CA PHE A 40 7.56 2.43 4.12
C PHE A 40 8.80 2.44 3.21
N LEU A 41 8.72 3.06 2.02
CA LEU A 41 9.84 3.15 1.09
C LEU A 41 11.02 3.93 1.69
N ASN A 42 10.74 5.03 2.39
CA ASN A 42 11.77 5.80 3.07
C ASN A 42 12.44 4.96 4.17
N ALA A 43 11.65 4.26 4.99
CA ALA A 43 12.18 3.38 6.02
C ALA A 43 13.04 2.28 5.41
N TYR A 44 12.57 1.62 4.35
CA TYR A 44 13.27 0.55 3.65
C TYR A 44 14.63 1.00 3.06
N HIS A 45 14.68 2.19 2.47
CA HIS A 45 15.91 2.70 1.84
C HIS A 45 16.89 3.38 2.79
N TYR A 46 16.40 4.07 3.82
CA TYR A 46 17.24 4.96 4.63
C TYR A 46 17.34 4.57 6.10
N SER A 47 16.44 3.74 6.65
CA SER A 47 16.49 3.39 8.06
C SER A 47 17.51 2.27 8.33
N PRO A 48 18.50 2.49 9.21
CA PRO A 48 19.39 1.41 9.67
C PRO A 48 18.69 0.45 10.64
N GLU A 49 17.55 0.87 11.19
CA GLU A 49 16.77 0.11 12.18
C GLU A 49 15.71 -0.74 11.48
N GLN A 50 15.94 -2.05 11.42
CA GLN A 50 15.00 -3.01 10.82
C GLN A 50 13.61 -2.97 11.48
N ALA A 51 13.53 -2.64 12.76
CA ALA A 51 12.26 -2.49 13.48
C ALA A 51 11.33 -1.46 12.82
N LYS A 52 11.89 -0.36 12.32
CA LYS A 52 11.13 0.71 11.67
C LYS A 52 10.60 0.32 10.30
N VAL A 53 11.36 -0.49 9.57
CA VAL A 53 10.90 -1.08 8.30
C VAL A 53 9.73 -2.02 8.53
N ILE A 54 9.81 -2.87 9.56
CA ILE A 54 8.73 -3.81 9.90
C ILE A 54 7.48 -3.06 10.38
N GLU A 55 7.64 -2.05 11.24
CA GLU A 55 6.52 -1.23 11.74
C GLU A 55 5.78 -0.53 10.59
N THR A 56 6.52 0.19 9.72
CA THR A 56 5.91 0.88 8.57
C THR A 56 5.31 -0.08 7.55
N HIS A 57 5.86 -1.28 7.41
CA HIS A 57 5.29 -2.34 6.57
C HIS A 57 3.96 -2.86 7.13
N ASP A 58 3.89 -3.15 8.43
CA ASP A 58 2.66 -3.60 9.10
C ASP A 58 1.58 -2.51 9.04
N GLU A 59 1.96 -1.25 9.29
CA GLU A 59 1.05 -0.10 9.18
C GLU A 59 0.50 0.13 7.77
N LEU A 60 1.29 -0.20 6.73
CA LEU A 60 0.86 -0.14 5.33
C LEU A 60 -0.16 -1.26 5.05
N LEU A 61 0.15 -2.50 5.42
CA LEU A 61 -0.75 -3.64 5.25
C LEU A 61 -2.07 -3.47 6.02
N TYR A 62 -2.00 -3.01 7.26
CA TYR A 62 -3.18 -2.73 8.08
C TYR A 62 -4.09 -1.69 7.42
N TYR A 63 -3.50 -0.63 6.88
CA TYR A 63 -4.27 0.40 6.19
C TYR A 63 -4.90 -0.11 4.91
N ILE A 64 -4.18 -0.90 4.12
CA ILE A 64 -4.71 -1.52 2.90
C ILE A 64 -5.89 -2.44 3.24
N ASP A 65 -5.75 -3.32 4.23
CA ASP A 65 -6.84 -4.21 4.68
C ASP A 65 -8.06 -3.42 5.18
N HIS A 66 -7.83 -2.35 5.94
CA HIS A 66 -8.90 -1.46 6.41
C HIS A 66 -9.58 -0.76 5.23
N ALA A 67 -8.83 -0.13 4.33
CA ALA A 67 -9.38 0.58 3.17
C ALA A 67 -10.16 -0.36 2.24
N MET A 68 -9.69 -1.60 2.04
CA MET A 68 -10.41 -2.62 1.27
C MET A 68 -11.75 -3.01 1.90
N LYS A 69 -11.82 -3.10 3.24
CA LYS A 69 -13.06 -3.40 3.97
C LYS A 69 -14.07 -2.26 3.96
N TYR A 70 -13.59 -1.02 3.92
CA TYR A 70 -14.43 0.18 3.88
C TYR A 70 -14.80 0.62 2.47
N THR A 71 -14.15 0.06 1.44
CA THR A 71 -14.61 0.19 0.07
C THR A 71 -15.80 -0.75 -0.10
N PRO A 72 -17.05 -0.24 -0.18
CA PRO A 72 -18.18 -1.12 -0.41
C PRO A 72 -17.93 -1.90 -1.71
N PRO A 73 -18.18 -3.22 -1.74
CA PRO A 73 -18.06 -3.97 -2.97
C PRO A 73 -18.99 -3.31 -3.98
N VAL A 74 -18.41 -2.64 -4.97
CA VAL A 74 -19.15 -2.27 -6.18
C VAL A 74 -19.79 -3.57 -6.63
N ALA A 75 -21.12 -3.53 -6.64
CA ALA A 75 -22.01 -4.66 -6.80
C ALA A 75 -21.44 -5.67 -7.81
N MET A 76 -21.09 -6.86 -7.32
CA MET A 76 -21.29 -8.06 -8.12
C MET A 76 -22.81 -8.20 -8.29
N GLU A 77 -23.37 -7.46 -9.25
CA GLU A 77 -24.63 -7.84 -9.86
C GLU A 77 -24.33 -9.09 -10.69
N VAL A 78 -24.75 -10.24 -10.16
CA VAL A 78 -24.89 -11.50 -10.90
C VAL A 78 -26.33 -11.68 -11.32
#